data_AF-A0A2U1B922-F1
#
_entry.id   AF-A0A2U1B922-F1
#
_cell.length_a   1.000
_cell.length_b   1.000
_cell.length_c   1.000
_cell.angle_alpha   90.00
_cell.angle_beta   90.00
_cell.angle_gamma   90.00
#
_symmetry.space_group_name_H-M   'P 1'
#
loop_
_entity.id
_entity.type
_entity.pdbx_description
1 polymer ?
#
loop_
_entity_poly.entity_id
_entity_poly.type
_entity_poly.pdbx_seq_one_letter_code
_entity_poly.pdbx_strand_id
1 'polypeptide(L)'
;MKVWRVLILLGAGIASAAVEMPPVFSDFMVLQRDVPLRLAGRGDAGEQITVEFAGQRRQTVVDSNRNWQIRLEPLEACREGRTLSVQGNTRLEFYDVLVGDVWLCSGQSNMYFRVKDAAGGTEIAARQKNRSIRMLKIEPAWSREPRELLVKS
;
A
#
# COMPACT_ATOMS: atom_id res chain seq x y z
N MET A 1 42.07 -11.60 -47.90
CA MET A 1 40.78 -12.07 -47.36
C MET A 1 40.08 -10.86 -46.74
N LYS A 2 38.92 -10.43 -47.27
CA LYS A 2 38.18 -9.26 -46.76
C LYS A 2 37.28 -9.73 -45.62
N VAL A 3 37.49 -9.20 -44.42
CA VAL A 3 36.69 -9.52 -43.23
C VAL A 3 35.63 -8.42 -43.07
N TRP A 4 34.36 -8.79 -43.17
CA TRP A 4 33.23 -7.87 -42.95
C TRP A 4 32.86 -7.90 -41.47
N ARG A 5 32.84 -6.75 -40.80
CA ARG A 5 32.37 -6.63 -39.41
C ARG A 5 30.89 -6.26 -39.43
N VAL A 6 30.04 -7.20 -39.02
CA VAL A 6 28.62 -6.95 -38.73
C VAL A 6 28.54 -6.26 -37.38
N LEU A 7 28.03 -5.02 -37.34
CA LEU A 7 27.68 -4.32 -36.11
C LEU A 7 26.23 -4.70 -35.74
N ILE A 8 26.05 -5.43 -34.64
CA ILE A 8 24.73 -5.69 -34.06
C ILE A 8 24.40 -4.52 -33.11
N LEU A 9 23.45 -3.68 -33.50
CA LEU A 9 22.83 -2.68 -32.63
C LEU A 9 21.81 -3.37 -31.73
N LEU A 10 22.21 -3.64 -30.48
CA LEU A 10 21.29 -4.03 -29.41
C LEU A 10 20.44 -2.81 -29.03
N GLY A 11 19.19 -2.79 -29.47
CA GLY A 11 18.21 -1.81 -29.02
C GLY A 11 17.89 -2.04 -27.55
N ALA A 12 18.26 -1.10 -26.68
CA ALA A 12 17.82 -1.08 -25.29
C ALA A 12 16.33 -0.72 -25.26
N GLY A 13 15.47 -1.71 -25.05
CA GLY A 13 14.06 -1.45 -24.74
C GLY A 13 13.95 -0.69 -23.43
N ILE A 14 13.20 0.41 -23.42
CA ILE A 14 12.85 1.11 -22.17
C ILE A 14 11.88 0.19 -21.43
N ALA A 15 12.38 -0.56 -20.45
CA ALA A 15 11.54 -1.30 -19.53
C ALA A 15 10.82 -0.27 -18.64
N SER A 16 9.51 -0.14 -18.81
CA SER A 16 8.67 0.65 -17.91
C SER A 16 8.47 -0.14 -16.62
N ALA A 17 8.86 0.44 -15.49
CA ALA A 17 8.61 -0.15 -14.18
C ALA A 17 7.14 0.08 -13.78
N ALA A 18 6.61 -0.85 -12.99
CA ALA A 18 5.28 -0.73 -12.42
C ALA A 18 5.22 0.43 -11.43
N VAL A 19 4.06 1.09 -11.32
CA VAL A 19 3.78 1.97 -10.19
C VAL A 19 3.78 1.12 -8.91
N GLU A 20 4.38 1.64 -7.85
CA GLU A 20 4.53 0.94 -6.58
C GLU A 20 3.88 1.74 -5.45
N MET A 21 3.20 1.04 -4.55
CA MET A 21 2.65 1.58 -3.32
C MET A 21 3.39 0.99 -2.11
N PRO A 22 3.48 1.72 -0.98
CA PRO A 22 4.07 1.20 0.25
C PRO A 22 3.39 -0.11 0.65
N PRO A 23 4.16 -1.09 1.17
CA PRO A 23 3.65 -2.43 1.42
C PRO A 23 2.53 -2.44 2.43
N VAL A 24 2.27 -1.38 3.23
CA VAL A 24 1.14 -1.29 4.16
C VAL A 24 -0.22 -1.27 3.46
N PHE A 25 -0.30 -0.84 2.20
CA PHE A 25 -1.54 -0.85 1.41
C PHE A 25 -1.92 -2.28 1.00
N SER A 26 -3.19 -2.64 1.16
CA SER A 26 -3.76 -3.93 0.74
C SER A 26 -5.28 -3.84 0.66
N ASP A 27 -5.88 -4.88 0.10
CA ASP A 27 -7.30 -5.14 0.25
C ASP A 27 -7.70 -5.17 1.73
N PHE A 28 -8.96 -4.86 1.99
CA PHE A 28 -9.53 -4.86 3.34
C PHE A 28 -8.75 -3.95 4.31
N MET A 29 -8.25 -2.80 3.87
CA MET A 29 -7.58 -1.83 4.75
C MET A 29 -8.54 -0.72 5.22
N VAL A 30 -8.10 0.12 6.16
CA VAL A 30 -8.83 1.30 6.63
C VAL A 30 -7.95 2.53 6.43
N LEU A 31 -8.50 3.58 5.81
CA LEU A 31 -7.87 4.89 5.70
C LEU A 31 -8.40 5.82 6.80
N GLN A 32 -7.53 6.68 7.34
CA GLN A 32 -7.86 7.59 8.44
C GLN A 32 -8.87 8.65 7.99
N ARG A 33 -9.96 8.78 8.74
CA ARG A 33 -10.98 9.83 8.55
C ARG A 33 -10.54 11.20 9.07
N ASP A 34 -11.28 12.23 8.67
CA ASP A 34 -11.24 13.58 9.23
C ASP A 34 -9.87 14.29 9.15
N VAL A 35 -8.95 13.74 8.34
CA VAL A 35 -7.64 14.34 8.04
C VAL A 35 -7.37 14.25 6.55
N PRO A 36 -6.60 15.19 5.98
CA PRO A 36 -6.21 15.06 4.59
C PRO A 36 -5.29 13.86 4.40
N LEU A 37 -5.66 12.98 3.46
CA LEU A 37 -4.97 11.71 3.23
C LEU A 37 -3.81 11.90 2.26
N ARG A 38 -2.59 11.72 2.76
CA ARG A 38 -1.39 11.67 1.91
C ARG A 38 -1.20 10.25 1.40
N LEU A 39 -1.18 10.12 0.07
CA LEU A 39 -0.82 8.88 -0.61
C LEU A 39 0.50 9.13 -1.34
N ALA A 40 1.44 8.20 -1.22
CA ALA A 40 2.76 8.33 -1.83
C ALA A 40 3.26 6.94 -2.23
N GLY A 41 4.12 6.89 -3.23
CA GLY A 41 4.65 5.66 -3.78
C GLY A 41 5.84 5.92 -4.69
N ARG A 42 6.22 4.91 -5.48
CA ARG A 42 7.29 5.00 -6.47
C ARG A 42 6.76 4.75 -7.88
N GLY A 43 7.52 5.20 -8.86
CA GLY A 43 7.23 5.00 -10.28
C GLY A 43 8.40 5.44 -11.16
N ASP A 44 8.20 5.51 -12.46
CA ASP A 44 9.21 6.02 -13.38
C ASP A 44 9.17 7.54 -13.47
N ALA A 45 10.34 8.18 -13.47
CA ALA A 45 10.40 9.65 -13.50
C ALA A 45 9.65 10.21 -14.73
N GLY A 46 8.78 11.19 -14.51
CA GLY A 46 7.93 11.77 -15.55
C GLY A 46 6.63 11.02 -15.83
N GLU A 47 6.41 9.85 -15.22
CA GLU A 47 5.14 9.12 -15.27
C GLU A 47 4.00 9.92 -14.62
N GLN A 48 2.84 9.96 -15.27
CA GLN A 48 1.63 10.54 -14.68
C GLN A 48 0.91 9.51 -13.82
N ILE A 49 0.68 9.84 -12.55
CA ILE A 49 -0.09 9.03 -11.60
C ILE A 49 -1.46 9.65 -11.43
N THR A 50 -2.51 8.84 -11.59
CA THR A 50 -3.89 9.20 -11.25
C THR A 50 -4.36 8.34 -10.09
N VAL A 51 -4.91 8.96 -9.05
CA VAL A 51 -5.52 8.25 -7.92
C VAL A 51 -7.00 8.59 -7.83
N GLU A 52 -7.81 7.55 -7.64
CA GLU A 52 -9.25 7.64 -7.49
C GLU A 52 -9.71 6.92 -6.24
N PHE A 53 -10.45 7.62 -5.37
CA PHE A 53 -11.06 7.06 -4.18
C PHE A 53 -12.19 7.93 -3.67
N ALA A 54 -13.31 7.31 -3.27
CA ALA A 54 -14.41 8.01 -2.61
C ALA A 54 -14.93 9.25 -3.38
N GLY A 55 -15.01 9.17 -4.72
CA GLY A 55 -15.45 10.27 -5.58
C GLY A 55 -14.39 11.35 -5.83
N GLN A 56 -13.22 11.26 -5.20
CA GLN A 56 -12.09 12.14 -5.48
C GLN A 56 -11.22 11.55 -6.58
N ARG A 57 -10.77 12.41 -7.50
CA ARG A 57 -9.75 12.13 -8.52
C ARG A 57 -8.64 13.16 -8.40
N ARG A 58 -7.39 12.71 -8.31
CA ARG A 58 -6.20 13.55 -8.22
C ARG A 58 -5.11 13.01 -9.13
N GLN A 59 -4.28 13.90 -9.65
CA GLN A 59 -3.17 13.55 -10.52
C GLN A 59 -1.87 14.19 -10.03
N THR A 60 -0.76 13.50 -10.24
CA THR A 60 0.59 14.01 -10.03
C THR A 60 1.54 13.42 -11.07
N VAL A 61 2.76 13.93 -11.12
CA VAL A 61 3.85 13.35 -11.91
C VAL A 61 4.92 12.81 -10.95
N VAL A 62 5.53 11.69 -11.30
CA VAL A 62 6.66 11.12 -10.56
C VAL A 62 7.89 12.02 -10.74
N ASP A 63 8.54 12.36 -9.64
CA ASP A 63 9.74 13.20 -9.64
C ASP A 63 10.99 12.49 -10.17
N SER A 64 12.09 13.23 -10.32
CA SER A 64 13.38 12.68 -10.77
C SER A 64 13.98 11.66 -9.80
N ASN A 65 13.52 11.62 -8.55
CA ASN A 65 13.93 10.67 -7.52
C ASN A 65 13.06 9.41 -7.50
N ARG A 66 12.17 9.25 -8.50
CA ARG A 66 11.23 8.13 -8.63
C ARG A 66 10.16 8.10 -7.53
N ASN A 67 9.85 9.24 -6.92
CA ASN A 67 8.81 9.36 -5.90
C ASN A 67 7.62 10.15 -6.44
N TRP A 68 6.44 9.80 -5.96
CA TRP A 68 5.25 10.61 -6.18
C TRP A 68 4.45 10.72 -4.89
N GLN A 69 3.67 11.79 -4.80
CA GLN A 69 2.73 11.98 -3.70
C GLN A 69 1.51 12.75 -4.16
N ILE A 70 0.37 12.45 -3.56
CA ILE A 70 -0.86 13.21 -3.70
C ILE A 70 -1.49 13.46 -2.34
N ARG A 71 -2.47 14.37 -2.30
CA ARG A 71 -3.30 14.62 -1.14
C ARG A 71 -4.76 14.55 -1.56
N LEU A 72 -5.53 13.67 -0.90
CA LEU A 72 -6.98 13.68 -0.96
C LEU A 72 -7.51 14.57 0.17
N GLU A 73 -8.67 15.18 -0.08
CA GLU A 73 -9.41 15.91 0.96
C GLU A 73 -9.83 14.95 2.09
N PRO A 74 -10.04 15.47 3.31
CA PRO A 74 -10.61 14.69 4.40
C PRO A 74 -11.86 13.94 3.98
N LEU A 75 -11.98 12.71 4.45
CA LEU A 75 -13.13 11.84 4.21
C LEU A 75 -13.83 11.56 5.53
N GLU A 76 -15.16 11.56 5.50
CA GLU A 76 -15.98 11.12 6.63
C GLU A 76 -15.90 9.61 6.81
N ALA A 77 -16.16 9.14 8.03
CA ALA A 77 -16.20 7.72 8.35
C ALA A 77 -17.23 6.99 7.47
N CYS A 78 -16.82 5.85 6.89
CA CYS A 78 -17.69 5.02 6.08
C CYS A 78 -17.38 3.54 6.27
N ARG A 79 -18.44 2.76 6.57
CA ARG A 79 -18.37 1.30 6.74
C ARG A 79 -18.60 0.53 5.44
N GLU A 80 -18.93 1.23 4.35
CA GLU A 80 -19.05 0.65 3.03
C GLU A 80 -17.67 0.60 2.37
N GLY A 81 -17.28 -0.59 1.94
CA GLY A 81 -16.03 -0.83 1.22
C GLY A 81 -16.01 -0.16 -0.13
N ARG A 82 -14.92 0.54 -0.45
CA ARG A 82 -14.71 1.21 -1.74
C ARG A 82 -13.39 0.76 -2.36
N THR A 83 -13.27 0.85 -3.67
CA THR A 83 -12.00 0.55 -4.36
C THR A 83 -11.13 1.81 -4.41
N LEU A 84 -9.90 1.70 -3.93
CA LEU A 84 -8.84 2.68 -4.18
C LEU A 84 -8.10 2.25 -5.45
N SER A 85 -8.09 3.12 -6.46
CA SER A 85 -7.38 2.88 -7.72
C SER A 85 -6.19 3.83 -7.84
N VAL A 86 -5.03 3.28 -8.19
CA VAL A 86 -3.80 4.02 -8.53
C VAL A 86 -3.38 3.60 -9.93
N GLN A 87 -3.50 4.52 -10.88
CA GLN A 87 -3.16 4.31 -12.28
C GLN A 87 -1.89 5.08 -12.62
N GLY A 88 -0.86 4.35 -13.03
CA GLY A 88 0.33 4.88 -13.71
C GLY A 88 0.52 4.15 -15.05
N ASN A 89 1.73 3.71 -15.34
CA ASN A 89 2.07 2.77 -16.41
C ASN A 89 1.42 1.40 -16.18
N THR A 90 1.28 1.01 -14.91
CA THR A 90 0.46 -0.12 -14.46
C THR A 90 -0.67 0.36 -13.57
N ARG A 91 -1.68 -0.50 -13.37
CA ARG A 91 -2.83 -0.21 -12.50
C ARG A 91 -2.75 -1.05 -11.23
N LEU A 92 -2.87 -0.39 -10.09
CA LEU A 92 -3.06 -1.01 -8.78
C LEU A 92 -4.47 -0.73 -8.29
N GLU A 93 -5.14 -1.75 -7.77
CA GLU A 93 -6.43 -1.63 -7.12
C GLU A 93 -6.37 -2.26 -5.74
N PHE A 94 -6.96 -1.58 -4.76
CA PHE A 94 -7.16 -2.10 -3.41
C PHE A 94 -8.66 -2.15 -3.14
N TYR A 95 -9.17 -3.35 -2.88
CA TYR A 95 -10.60 -3.61 -2.74
C TYR A 95 -11.06 -3.54 -1.29
N ASP A 96 -12.36 -3.23 -1.16
CA ASP A 96 -13.03 -3.12 0.14
C ASP A 96 -12.22 -2.24 1.10
N VAL A 97 -11.89 -1.00 0.74
CA VAL A 97 -11.19 -0.04 1.61
C VAL A 97 -12.23 0.78 2.40
N LEU A 98 -12.11 0.81 3.72
CA LEU A 98 -12.96 1.65 4.59
C LEU A 98 -12.31 2.99 4.90
N VAL A 99 -13.14 3.91 5.40
CA VAL A 99 -12.69 5.17 6.00
C VAL A 99 -13.11 5.18 7.48
N GLY A 100 -12.17 5.37 8.39
CA GLY A 100 -12.44 5.28 9.82
C GLY A 100 -11.24 5.67 10.68
N ASP A 101 -11.25 5.21 11.94
CA ASP A 101 -10.13 5.45 12.86
C ASP A 101 -9.03 4.40 12.68
N VAL A 102 -7.79 4.86 12.53
CA VAL A 102 -6.60 4.03 12.41
C VAL A 102 -5.78 4.18 13.69
N TRP A 103 -5.61 3.07 14.40
CA TRP A 103 -4.89 3.01 15.67
C TRP A 103 -3.55 2.31 15.48
N LEU A 104 -2.47 2.95 15.91
CA LEU A 104 -1.20 2.26 16.09
C LEU A 104 -1.19 1.60 17.46
N CYS A 105 -1.36 0.28 17.47
CA CYS A 105 -1.26 -0.51 18.69
C CYS A 105 0.21 -0.85 18.95
N SER A 106 0.87 -0.13 19.86
CA SER A 106 2.23 -0.42 20.33
C SER A 106 2.23 -0.70 21.83
N GLY A 107 3.05 -1.63 22.31
CA GLY A 107 3.11 -1.95 23.74
C GLY A 107 4.05 -3.11 24.09
N GLN A 108 3.89 -3.60 25.33
CA GLN A 108 4.67 -4.71 25.90
C GLN A 108 4.45 -6.05 25.17
N SER A 109 5.33 -7.01 25.46
CA SER A 109 5.53 -8.30 24.76
C SER A 109 4.28 -9.16 24.53
N ASN A 110 3.16 -8.91 25.22
CA ASN A 110 1.93 -9.66 25.06
C ASN A 110 0.99 -9.13 23.96
N MET A 111 1.31 -8.00 23.30
CA MET A 111 0.45 -7.45 22.23
C MET A 111 0.42 -8.30 20.96
N TYR A 112 1.39 -9.20 20.78
CA TYR A 112 1.40 -10.18 19.69
C TYR A 112 0.54 -11.41 19.99
N PHE A 113 0.10 -11.57 21.23
CA PHE A 113 -0.63 -12.74 21.68
C PHE A 113 -2.05 -12.73 21.10
N ARG A 114 -2.41 -13.82 20.40
CA ARG A 114 -3.71 -13.90 19.73
C ARG A 114 -4.79 -14.13 20.79
N VAL A 115 -5.95 -13.50 20.62
CA VAL A 115 -7.10 -13.67 21.52
C VAL A 115 -7.43 -15.14 21.74
N LYS A 116 -7.41 -15.95 20.68
CA LYS A 116 -7.69 -17.40 20.75
C LYS A 116 -6.70 -18.21 21.61
N ASP A 117 -5.49 -17.70 21.81
CA ASP A 117 -4.44 -18.38 22.58
C ASP A 117 -4.59 -18.07 24.10
N ALA A 118 -5.46 -17.13 24.50
CA ALA A 118 -5.74 -16.78 25.89
C ALA A 118 -6.70 -17.74 26.59
N ALA A 119 -6.69 -17.75 27.92
CA ALA A 119 -7.66 -18.50 28.73
C ALA A 119 -9.10 -18.03 28.41
N GLY A 120 -9.97 -18.95 27.96
CA GLY A 120 -11.32 -18.64 27.47
C GLY A 120 -11.36 -17.88 26.13
N GLY A 121 -10.22 -17.79 25.45
CA GLY A 121 -10.02 -16.99 24.24
C GLY A 121 -10.68 -17.59 22.99
N THR A 122 -10.80 -18.91 22.92
CA THR A 122 -11.41 -19.62 21.78
C THR A 122 -12.88 -19.24 21.59
N GLU A 123 -13.67 -19.23 22.67
CA GLU A 123 -15.08 -18.86 22.61
C GLU A 123 -15.26 -17.38 22.27
N ILE A 124 -14.40 -16.51 22.82
CA ILE A 124 -14.42 -15.08 22.53
C ILE A 124 -14.11 -14.83 21.05
N ALA A 125 -13.03 -15.43 20.53
CA ALA A 125 -12.64 -15.29 19.13
C ALA A 125 -13.74 -15.80 18.18
N ALA A 126 -14.40 -16.92 18.52
CA ALA A 126 -15.46 -17.49 17.70
C ALA A 126 -16.74 -16.63 17.67
N ARG A 127 -17.04 -15.88 18.74
CA ARG A 127 -18.20 -14.99 18.83
C ARG A 127 -18.00 -13.66 18.12
N GLN A 128 -16.75 -13.22 17.98
CA GLN A 128 -16.42 -11.93 17.36
C GLN A 128 -16.42 -12.00 15.84
N LYS A 129 -17.46 -11.43 15.21
CA LYS A 129 -17.62 -11.35 13.75
C LYS A 129 -17.55 -9.92 13.21
N ASN A 130 -16.89 -9.01 13.93
CA ASN A 130 -16.88 -7.60 13.55
C ASN A 130 -15.98 -7.35 12.34
N ARG A 131 -16.58 -7.28 11.15
CA ARG A 131 -15.90 -7.00 9.88
C ARG A 131 -15.40 -5.56 9.72
N SER A 132 -15.79 -4.66 10.64
CA SER A 132 -15.33 -3.26 10.64
C SER A 132 -14.01 -3.07 11.37
N ILE A 133 -13.53 -4.06 12.15
CA ILE A 133 -12.19 -4.05 12.73
C ILE A 133 -11.26 -4.79 11.79
N ARG A 134 -10.17 -4.15 11.39
CA ARG A 134 -9.21 -4.70 10.43
C ARG A 134 -7.81 -4.59 10.99
N MET A 135 -7.07 -5.69 10.93
CA MET A 135 -5.75 -5.80 11.53
C MET A 135 -4.69 -5.91 10.43
N LEU A 136 -3.80 -4.93 10.37
CA LEU A 136 -2.54 -5.07 9.66
C LEU A 136 -1.54 -5.73 10.61
N LYS A 137 -1.10 -6.93 10.26
CA LYS A 137 -0.02 -7.62 10.96
C LYS A 137 1.23 -7.58 10.09
N ILE A 138 2.33 -7.14 10.69
CA ILE A 138 3.65 -7.15 10.09
C ILE A 138 4.45 -8.24 10.79
N GLU A 139 5.13 -9.09 10.02
CA GLU A 139 5.97 -10.14 10.61
C GLU A 139 7.16 -9.50 11.34
N PRO A 140 7.50 -9.97 12.55
CA PRO A 140 8.69 -9.51 13.24
C PRO A 140 9.93 -9.77 12.40
N ALA A 141 10.59 -8.70 11.96
CA ALA A 141 11.84 -8.77 11.23
C ALA A 141 12.92 -8.06 12.04
N TRP A 142 13.97 -8.80 12.42
CA TRP A 142 15.15 -8.21 13.03
C TRP A 142 16.19 -7.90 11.95
N SER A 143 16.84 -6.75 12.07
CA SER A 143 17.88 -6.30 11.15
C SER A 143 18.90 -5.45 11.89
N ARG A 144 20.18 -5.57 11.53
CA ARG A 144 21.23 -4.65 11.99
C ARG A 144 21.27 -3.35 11.20
N GLU A 145 20.61 -3.33 10.04
CA GLU A 145 20.55 -2.20 9.13
C GLU A 145 19.09 -1.84 8.81
N PRO A 146 18.78 -0.56 8.55
CA PRO A 146 17.44 -0.17 8.12
C PRO A 146 16.98 -0.98 6.91
N ARG A 147 15.75 -1.46 6.95
CA ARG A 147 15.12 -2.11 5.79
C ARG A 147 14.18 -1.12 5.13
N GLU A 148 14.24 -1.04 3.80
CA GLU A 148 13.34 -0.17 3.04
C GLU A 148 11.90 -0.69 3.00
N LEU A 149 11.69 -2.01 3.14
CA LEU A 149 10.38 -2.65 2.98
C LEU A 149 9.97 -3.50 4.19
N LEU A 150 8.68 -3.41 4.53
CA LEU A 150 8.02 -4.26 5.50
C LEU A 150 7.58 -5.58 4.84
N VAL A 151 7.68 -6.69 5.57
CA VAL A 151 7.15 -7.99 5.14
C VAL A 151 5.82 -8.23 5.84
N LYS A 152 4.74 -8.34 5.04
CA LYS A 152 3.40 -8.67 5.53
C LYS A 152 3.29 -10.16 5.84
N SER A 153 2.46 -10.49 6.84
CA SER A 153 2.14 -11.86 7.25
C SER A 153 1.04 -12.49 6.42
#